data_AF-A0A177CAE3-F1
#
_entry.id   AF-A0A177CAE3-F1
#
_cell.length_a   1.000
_cell.length_b   1.000
_cell.length_c   1.000
_cell.angle_alpha   90.00
_cell.angle_beta   90.00
_cell.angle_gamma   90.00
#
_symmetry.space_group_name_H-M   'P 1'
#
loop_
_entity.id
_entity.type
_entity.pdbx_description
1 polymer ?
#
loop_
_entity_poly.entity_id
_entity_poly.type
_entity_poly.pdbx_seq_one_letter_code
_entity_poly.pdbx_strand_id
1 'polypeptide(L)'
;MDLGLDAFALNINSLQSWATETVERLFKNADDLGFKLFFSFDFGPNNFGDPSEVVDYLKPFLSRPSYYAHNGKQLVTTFGGEQFDDGKISQFKSNVGGNVLFIPGLYNGAASADIFSKNPSYDGVFGWNSWPSSFAGNVETTAETTDDAVWAQAVSNSPGKLRIAGLSPINFKHYAGQNWYRRGEQNLEVRMAALLKDQPDMIEIQTWNDAPESHYIGNIWDEPNTGNTEAQGWYKGFDHTGYQQVIKAFAKAWHTCDSVENMVPTNGKSVQGAFWHHVLTVGGDCSADPKGKPDPLPAEDSVSGVVLVAKGSAGLVAVVNNGDKELGKLTLKEGYNSFKFDNLGAGKVQLEVWDGSTMVGGGYSNQTVQTSSDICNYNFQVVGFPG
;
A
#
# COMPACT_ATOMS: atom_id res chain seq x y z
N MET A 1 -3.65 -16.84 -5.24
CA MET A 1 -3.85 -16.09 -6.50
C MET A 1 -2.49 -15.52 -6.88
N ASP A 2 -2.06 -15.65 -8.13
CA ASP A 2 -0.89 -14.91 -8.61
C ASP A 2 -1.32 -13.47 -8.92
N LEU A 3 -0.67 -12.48 -8.30
CA LEU A 3 -0.95 -11.06 -8.46
C LEU A 3 -0.03 -10.37 -9.49
N GLY A 4 0.99 -11.06 -10.01
CA GLY A 4 1.98 -10.45 -10.91
C GLY A 4 3.00 -9.56 -10.20
N LEU A 5 3.33 -9.85 -8.93
CA LEU A 5 4.37 -9.15 -8.18
C LEU A 5 5.74 -9.77 -8.47
N ASP A 6 6.78 -8.95 -8.62
CA ASP A 6 8.11 -9.43 -8.97
C ASP A 6 8.94 -9.90 -7.77
N ALA A 7 8.76 -9.23 -6.62
CA ALA A 7 9.52 -9.49 -5.41
C ALA A 7 8.78 -9.04 -4.16
N PHE A 8 9.18 -9.54 -2.99
CA PHE A 8 8.84 -8.93 -1.70
C PHE A 8 10.02 -8.18 -1.08
N ALA A 9 9.74 -6.95 -0.64
CA ALA A 9 10.59 -6.17 0.24
C ALA A 9 10.42 -6.68 1.69
N LEU A 10 11.48 -7.24 2.26
CA LEU A 10 11.47 -7.74 3.63
C LEU A 10 11.83 -6.60 4.59
N ASN A 11 10.83 -6.05 5.26
CA ASN A 11 11.07 -5.12 6.36
C ASN A 11 11.65 -5.87 7.57
N ILE A 12 12.80 -5.40 8.05
CA ILE A 12 13.46 -5.97 9.23
C ILE A 12 14.04 -4.85 10.09
N ASN A 13 13.76 -4.92 11.40
CA ASN A 13 14.24 -3.97 12.39
C ASN A 13 15.01 -4.64 13.54
N SER A 14 15.23 -5.96 13.47
CA SER A 14 15.84 -6.77 14.51
C SER A 14 16.60 -7.95 13.91
N LEU A 15 17.79 -8.24 14.44
CA LEU A 15 18.58 -9.42 14.09
C LEU A 15 18.44 -10.56 15.12
N GLN A 16 17.41 -10.52 15.95
CA GLN A 16 17.10 -11.63 16.86
C GLN A 16 16.67 -12.88 16.09
N SER A 17 16.89 -14.05 16.69
CA SER A 17 16.69 -15.34 16.02
C SER A 17 15.28 -15.55 15.47
N TRP A 18 14.24 -15.08 16.17
CA TRP A 18 12.86 -15.19 15.68
C TRP A 18 12.65 -14.45 14.34
N ALA A 19 13.34 -13.33 14.11
CA ALA A 19 13.27 -12.57 12.87
C ALA A 19 14.15 -13.24 11.80
N THR A 20 15.40 -13.55 12.13
CA THR A 20 16.37 -14.08 11.16
C THR A 20 16.04 -15.50 10.71
N GLU A 21 15.52 -16.36 11.59
CA GLU A 21 15.01 -17.70 11.20
C GLU A 21 13.80 -17.60 10.26
N THR A 22 12.95 -16.60 10.44
CA THR A 22 11.80 -16.36 9.54
C THR A 22 12.28 -15.93 8.16
N VAL A 23 13.26 -15.02 8.09
CA VAL A 23 13.90 -14.60 6.83
C VAL A 23 14.55 -15.79 6.11
N GLU A 24 15.28 -16.65 6.81
CA GLU A 24 15.88 -17.84 6.21
C GLU A 24 14.84 -18.79 5.62
N ARG A 25 13.71 -18.99 6.33
CA ARG A 25 12.58 -19.78 5.80
C ARG A 25 12.00 -19.14 4.54
N LEU A 26 11.84 -17.81 4.51
CA LEU A 26 11.34 -17.10 3.34
C LEU A 26 12.27 -17.27 2.14
N PHE A 27 13.56 -17.01 2.30
CA PHE A 27 14.56 -17.17 1.24
C PHE A 27 14.67 -18.62 0.74
N LYS A 28 14.59 -19.60 1.65
CA LYS A 28 14.56 -21.01 1.23
C LYS A 28 13.34 -21.31 0.34
N ASN A 29 12.14 -20.88 0.75
CA ASN A 29 10.94 -21.08 -0.07
C ASN A 29 11.02 -20.31 -1.40
N ALA A 30 11.58 -19.09 -1.38
CA ALA A 30 11.76 -18.29 -2.59
C ALA A 30 12.75 -18.93 -3.56
N ASP A 31 13.82 -19.56 -3.09
CA ASP A 31 14.74 -20.35 -3.92
C ASP A 31 14.02 -21.53 -4.59
N ASP A 32 13.17 -22.24 -3.84
CA ASP A 32 12.41 -23.39 -4.32
C ASP A 32 11.33 -22.98 -5.35
N LEU A 33 10.71 -21.80 -5.17
CA LEU A 33 9.63 -21.28 -6.02
C LEU A 33 10.09 -20.39 -7.17
N GLY A 34 11.36 -19.94 -7.16
CA GLY A 34 11.89 -18.97 -8.11
C GLY A 34 11.37 -17.52 -7.91
N PHE A 35 10.62 -17.27 -6.84
CA PHE A 35 10.16 -15.93 -6.46
C PHE A 35 11.32 -15.08 -5.91
N LYS A 36 11.22 -13.75 -5.96
CA LYS A 36 12.31 -12.87 -5.53
C LYS A 36 12.02 -12.18 -4.21
N LEU A 37 13.07 -11.95 -3.43
CA LEU A 37 13.05 -11.22 -2.17
C LEU A 37 14.22 -10.24 -2.12
N PHE A 38 14.07 -9.12 -1.43
CA PHE A 38 15.18 -8.23 -1.08
C PHE A 38 14.93 -7.60 0.28
N PHE A 39 15.96 -7.01 0.89
CA PHE A 39 15.80 -6.34 2.17
C PHE A 39 15.38 -4.88 2.03
N SER A 40 14.41 -4.50 2.87
CA SER A 40 14.06 -3.12 3.20
C SER A 40 14.39 -2.90 4.68
N PHE A 41 15.61 -2.49 5.00
CA PHE A 41 16.01 -2.36 6.41
C PHE A 41 15.30 -1.18 7.09
N ASP A 42 14.79 -1.41 8.29
CA ASP A 42 14.17 -0.36 9.08
C ASP A 42 15.25 0.50 9.75
N PHE A 43 15.51 1.64 9.14
CA PHE A 43 16.42 2.68 9.62
C PHE A 43 15.65 3.85 10.23
N GLY A 44 14.37 3.63 10.55
CA GLY A 44 13.54 4.57 11.27
C GLY A 44 14.00 4.74 12.73
N PRO A 45 13.43 5.74 13.43
CA PRO A 45 13.76 6.00 14.83
C PRO A 45 13.56 4.75 15.71
N ASN A 46 14.54 4.48 16.58
CA ASN A 46 14.59 3.36 17.53
C ASN A 46 14.85 1.96 16.93
N ASN A 47 15.14 1.86 15.63
CA ASN A 47 15.54 0.61 14.98
C ASN A 47 17.06 0.58 14.77
N PHE A 48 17.55 0.14 13.60
CA PHE A 48 19.00 0.13 13.34
C PHE A 48 19.55 1.56 13.32
N GLY A 49 20.51 1.84 14.19
CA GLY A 49 21.09 3.17 14.41
C GLY A 49 22.31 3.47 13.54
N ASP A 50 22.85 2.45 12.85
CA ASP A 50 23.93 2.60 11.90
C ASP A 50 23.83 1.55 10.76
N PRO A 51 24.03 1.94 9.48
CA PRO A 51 23.99 0.98 8.37
C PRO A 51 24.98 -0.19 8.49
N SER A 52 26.07 -0.02 9.25
CA SER A 52 27.05 -1.09 9.47
C SER A 52 26.48 -2.29 10.24
N GLU A 53 25.41 -2.12 11.02
CA GLU A 53 24.80 -3.16 11.84
C GLU A 53 24.25 -4.35 11.03
N VAL A 54 23.84 -4.09 9.78
CA VAL A 54 23.18 -5.10 8.93
C VAL A 54 24.09 -5.69 7.86
N VAL A 55 25.34 -5.21 7.75
CA VAL A 55 26.28 -5.60 6.68
C VAL A 55 26.55 -7.09 6.67
N ASP A 56 26.97 -7.65 7.81
CA ASP A 56 27.36 -9.07 7.88
C ASP A 56 26.16 -10.00 7.77
N TYR A 57 24.99 -9.52 8.19
CA TYR A 57 23.73 -10.23 7.98
C TYR A 57 23.31 -10.23 6.51
N LEU A 58 23.47 -9.13 5.78
CA LEU A 58 23.06 -9.00 4.38
C LEU A 58 23.91 -9.85 3.42
N LYS A 59 25.24 -9.86 3.60
CA LYS A 59 26.20 -10.45 2.64
C LYS A 59 25.84 -11.86 2.14
N PRO A 60 25.47 -12.84 2.99
CA PRO A 60 25.18 -14.20 2.53
C PRO A 60 24.00 -14.25 1.55
N PHE A 61 23.00 -13.38 1.73
CA PHE A 61 21.79 -13.35 0.90
C PHE A 61 22.03 -12.81 -0.50
N LEU A 62 22.96 -11.88 -0.67
CA LEU A 62 23.23 -11.22 -1.97
C LEU A 62 23.61 -12.19 -3.09
N SER A 63 24.09 -13.38 -2.74
CA SER A 63 24.47 -14.44 -3.68
C SER A 63 23.35 -15.45 -4.00
N ARG A 64 22.20 -15.33 -3.31
CA ARG A 64 21.10 -16.29 -3.48
C ARG A 64 20.38 -16.07 -4.81
N PRO A 65 19.94 -17.15 -5.48
CA PRO A 65 19.18 -17.02 -6.72
C PRO A 65 17.82 -16.35 -6.52
N SER A 66 17.22 -16.43 -5.34
CA SER A 66 16.00 -15.68 -4.99
C SER A 66 16.22 -14.23 -4.54
N TYR A 67 17.46 -13.74 -4.45
CA TYR A 67 17.68 -12.32 -4.16
C TYR A 67 17.34 -11.46 -5.39
N TYR A 68 16.48 -10.45 -5.21
CA TYR A 68 16.08 -9.56 -6.30
C TYR A 68 17.25 -8.68 -6.74
N ALA A 69 17.53 -8.71 -8.04
CA ALA A 69 18.55 -7.88 -8.65
C ALA A 69 17.93 -7.09 -9.82
N HIS A 70 18.13 -5.78 -9.79
CA HIS A 70 17.72 -4.91 -10.89
C HIS A 70 18.96 -4.63 -11.76
N ASN A 71 18.88 -4.99 -13.05
CA ASN A 71 19.99 -4.86 -14.00
C ASN A 71 21.32 -5.48 -13.48
N GLY A 72 21.22 -6.63 -12.80
CA GLY A 72 22.37 -7.36 -12.27
C GLY A 72 22.96 -6.82 -10.95
N LYS A 73 22.35 -5.78 -10.36
CA LYS A 73 22.74 -5.23 -9.05
C LYS A 73 21.71 -5.59 -7.99
N GLN A 74 22.17 -6.07 -6.84
CA GLN A 74 21.31 -6.50 -5.74
C GLN A 74 20.62 -5.29 -5.11
N LEU A 75 19.28 -5.26 -5.12
CA LEU A 75 18.52 -4.15 -4.54
C LEU A 75 18.56 -4.21 -3.01
N VAL A 76 18.77 -3.05 -2.38
CA VAL A 76 18.57 -2.83 -0.95
C VAL A 76 17.80 -1.53 -0.80
N THR A 77 16.66 -1.60 -0.12
CA THR A 77 15.89 -0.41 0.27
C THR A 77 15.89 -0.25 1.79
N THR A 78 15.27 0.81 2.26
CA THR A 78 15.09 1.08 3.68
C THR A 78 13.71 1.70 3.93
N PHE A 79 13.24 1.61 5.17
CA PHE A 79 12.32 2.60 5.71
C PHE A 79 13.14 3.63 6.49
N GLY A 80 13.15 4.88 6.04
CA GLY A 80 13.96 5.94 6.60
C GLY A 80 15.45 5.83 6.27
N GLY A 81 16.29 6.44 7.11
CA GLY A 81 17.75 6.53 6.90
C GLY A 81 18.22 7.93 6.51
N GLU A 82 17.33 8.93 6.49
CA GLU A 82 17.63 10.35 6.23
C GLU A 82 18.69 10.93 7.17
N GLN A 83 18.84 10.35 8.36
CA GLN A 83 19.83 10.75 9.36
C GLN A 83 21.26 10.33 9.02
N PHE A 84 21.46 9.43 8.07
CA PHE A 84 22.78 8.94 7.68
C PHE A 84 23.35 9.80 6.56
N ASP A 85 24.54 10.34 6.79
CA ASP A 85 25.26 11.05 5.74
C ASP A 85 25.75 10.10 4.64
N ASP A 86 26.10 10.68 3.50
CA ASP A 86 26.57 9.92 2.34
C ASP A 86 27.81 9.07 2.66
N GLY A 87 28.68 9.53 3.57
CA GLY A 87 29.90 8.81 3.96
C GLY A 87 29.58 7.46 4.60
N LYS A 88 28.59 7.41 5.50
CA LYS A 88 28.11 6.15 6.10
C LYS A 88 27.53 5.21 5.05
N ILE A 89 26.79 5.74 4.10
CA ILE A 89 26.14 4.95 3.05
C ILE A 89 27.17 4.42 2.05
N SER A 90 28.14 5.25 1.68
CA SER A 90 29.30 4.85 0.88
C SER A 90 30.08 3.72 1.55
N GLN A 91 30.33 3.84 2.86
CA GLN A 91 31.01 2.82 3.64
C GLN A 91 30.18 1.53 3.74
N PHE A 92 28.87 1.62 3.93
CA PHE A 92 27.96 0.47 3.89
C PHE A 92 28.07 -0.28 2.57
N LYS A 93 27.93 0.42 1.43
CA LYS A 93 28.03 -0.17 0.08
C LYS A 93 29.39 -0.84 -0.14
N SER A 94 30.48 -0.19 0.30
CA SER A 94 31.82 -0.76 0.25
C SER A 94 31.92 -2.06 1.07
N ASN A 95 31.42 -2.03 2.30
CA ASN A 95 31.51 -3.17 3.22
C ASN A 95 30.71 -4.38 2.77
N VAL A 96 29.59 -4.20 2.06
CA VAL A 96 28.78 -5.32 1.53
C VAL A 96 29.32 -5.89 0.21
N GLY A 97 30.36 -5.28 -0.38
CA GLY A 97 31.02 -5.76 -1.59
C GLY A 97 30.80 -4.92 -2.85
N GLY A 98 30.19 -3.73 -2.73
CA GLY A 98 30.15 -2.69 -3.77
C GLY A 98 29.12 -2.86 -4.89
N ASN A 99 28.49 -4.03 -5.04
CA ASN A 99 27.53 -4.32 -6.11
C ASN A 99 26.04 -4.16 -5.72
N VAL A 100 25.76 -3.48 -4.60
CA VAL A 100 24.39 -3.21 -4.17
C VAL A 100 23.85 -1.92 -4.80
N LEU A 101 22.58 -1.96 -5.19
CA LEU A 101 21.76 -0.82 -5.57
C LEU A 101 21.05 -0.34 -4.31
N PHE A 102 21.54 0.73 -3.69
CA PHE A 102 20.97 1.28 -2.46
C PHE A 102 19.97 2.40 -2.79
N ILE A 103 18.70 2.16 -2.50
CA ILE A 103 17.60 3.11 -2.75
C ILE A 103 16.82 3.33 -1.44
N PRO A 104 17.09 4.40 -0.69
CA PRO A 104 16.44 4.61 0.59
C PRO A 104 14.99 5.07 0.44
N GLY A 105 14.11 4.55 1.30
CA GLY A 105 12.70 4.95 1.43
C GLY A 105 12.57 6.19 2.31
N LEU A 106 12.62 7.36 1.68
CA LEU A 106 12.57 8.64 2.37
C LEU A 106 11.10 9.00 2.66
N TYR A 107 10.80 9.24 3.93
CA TYR A 107 9.46 9.57 4.42
C TYR A 107 9.41 10.86 5.24
N ASN A 108 10.56 11.32 5.72
CA ASN A 108 10.67 12.46 6.63
C ASN A 108 11.51 13.60 6.03
N GLY A 109 11.20 14.83 6.43
CA GLY A 109 11.84 16.04 5.93
C GLY A 109 11.29 16.51 4.58
N ALA A 110 11.76 17.67 4.13
CA ALA A 110 11.35 18.23 2.84
C ALA A 110 12.06 17.49 1.71
N ALA A 111 11.28 17.01 0.74
CA ALA A 111 11.82 16.44 -0.48
C ALA A 111 12.70 17.45 -1.24
N SER A 112 13.71 16.96 -1.96
CA SER A 112 14.66 17.81 -2.68
C SER A 112 15.04 17.24 -4.03
N ALA A 113 14.89 18.06 -5.07
CA ALA A 113 15.34 17.73 -6.43
C ALA A 113 16.87 17.61 -6.55
N ASP A 114 17.63 18.06 -5.53
CA ASP A 114 19.09 18.01 -5.49
C ASP A 114 19.61 16.91 -4.55
N ILE A 115 18.77 15.97 -4.13
CA ILE A 115 19.11 14.95 -3.13
C ILE A 115 20.39 14.16 -3.47
N PHE A 116 20.62 13.88 -4.76
CA PHE A 116 21.78 13.13 -5.24
C PHE A 116 23.08 13.94 -5.26
N SER A 117 23.00 15.27 -5.26
CA SER A 117 24.18 16.13 -5.11
C SER A 117 24.76 16.06 -3.70
N LYS A 118 23.89 15.87 -2.70
CA LYS A 118 24.27 15.71 -1.28
C LYS A 118 24.57 14.25 -0.93
N ASN A 119 23.91 13.31 -1.61
CA ASN A 119 24.02 11.87 -1.36
C ASN A 119 24.40 11.12 -2.66
N PRO A 120 25.61 11.33 -3.21
CA PRO A 120 26.02 10.68 -4.45
C PRO A 120 26.04 9.14 -4.38
N SER A 121 26.13 8.55 -3.19
CA SER A 121 26.14 7.11 -2.95
C SER A 121 24.75 6.46 -3.06
N TYR A 122 23.65 7.23 -2.99
CA TYR A 122 22.30 6.74 -3.28
C TYR A 122 22.17 6.39 -4.75
N ASP A 123 21.74 5.18 -5.10
CA ASP A 123 21.50 4.79 -6.50
C ASP A 123 20.10 5.17 -7.00
N GLY A 124 19.26 5.69 -6.10
CA GLY A 124 17.92 6.14 -6.41
C GLY A 124 17.25 6.72 -5.18
N VAL A 125 15.96 7.02 -5.31
CA VAL A 125 15.11 7.44 -4.20
C VAL A 125 13.81 6.63 -4.22
N PHE A 126 13.39 6.17 -3.05
CA PHE A 126 12.05 5.64 -2.85
C PHE A 126 11.23 6.70 -2.11
N GLY A 127 10.24 7.27 -2.80
CA GLY A 127 9.24 8.14 -2.18
C GLY A 127 8.28 7.31 -1.33
N TRP A 128 8.55 7.19 -0.03
CA TRP A 128 7.79 6.31 0.88
C TRP A 128 6.36 6.79 1.12
N ASN A 129 6.13 8.11 1.06
CA ASN A 129 4.82 8.70 1.39
C ASN A 129 3.76 8.35 0.35
N SER A 130 3.00 7.30 0.66
CA SER A 130 1.89 6.83 -0.18
C SER A 130 0.58 7.62 -0.03
N TRP A 131 0.60 8.72 0.72
CA TRP A 131 -0.56 9.54 1.05
C TRP A 131 -0.15 10.99 1.27
N PRO A 132 -1.09 11.94 1.13
CA PRO A 132 -0.97 13.24 1.76
C PRO A 132 -0.73 13.12 3.28
N SER A 133 -0.02 14.08 3.84
CA SER A 133 0.05 14.26 5.29
C SER A 133 -1.35 14.41 5.88
N SER A 134 -1.61 13.84 7.07
CA SER A 134 -2.89 14.02 7.78
C SER A 134 -3.24 15.49 8.01
N PHE A 135 -2.24 16.37 8.10
CA PHE A 135 -2.41 17.82 8.25
C PHE A 135 -2.80 18.56 6.97
N ALA A 136 -2.70 17.91 5.80
CA ALA A 136 -3.18 18.47 4.55
C ALA A 136 -4.71 18.53 4.48
N GLY A 137 -5.40 17.79 5.37
CA GLY A 137 -6.86 17.70 5.40
C GLY A 137 -7.42 16.77 4.32
N ASN A 138 -8.66 17.03 3.90
CA ASN A 138 -9.36 16.23 2.90
C ASN A 138 -8.92 16.63 1.49
N VAL A 139 -7.66 16.35 1.16
CA VAL A 139 -7.10 16.55 -0.18
C VAL A 139 -7.01 15.23 -0.92
N GLU A 140 -7.15 15.30 -2.25
CA GLU A 140 -6.90 14.16 -3.13
C GLU A 140 -5.39 13.88 -3.20
N THR A 141 -5.02 12.61 -3.35
CA THR A 141 -3.63 12.22 -3.55
C THR A 141 -3.16 12.60 -4.95
N THR A 142 -2.20 13.52 -5.02
CA THR A 142 -1.50 13.91 -6.24
C THR A 142 0.01 13.76 -6.09
N ALA A 143 0.74 13.87 -7.20
CA ALA A 143 2.20 13.81 -7.22
C ALA A 143 2.87 14.91 -6.35
N GLU A 144 2.18 16.03 -6.11
CA GLU A 144 2.63 17.08 -5.23
C GLU A 144 2.41 16.73 -3.76
N THR A 145 1.29 16.09 -3.42
CA THR A 145 0.97 15.73 -2.03
C THR A 145 1.81 14.56 -1.49
N THR A 146 2.52 13.85 -2.37
CA THR A 146 3.30 12.64 -2.08
C THR A 146 4.79 12.82 -2.39
N ASP A 147 5.19 14.04 -2.78
CA ASP A 147 6.53 14.41 -3.24
C ASP A 147 7.00 13.72 -4.54
N ASP A 148 6.16 12.92 -5.20
CA ASP A 148 6.51 12.20 -6.44
C ASP A 148 7.02 13.14 -7.53
N ALA A 149 6.43 14.34 -7.66
CA ALA A 149 6.88 15.35 -8.62
C ALA A 149 8.33 15.81 -8.34
N VAL A 150 8.69 15.94 -7.06
CA VAL A 150 10.05 16.33 -6.64
C VAL A 150 11.04 15.19 -6.90
N TRP A 151 10.65 13.95 -6.61
CA TRP A 151 11.49 12.78 -6.87
C TRP A 151 11.69 12.50 -8.36
N ALA A 152 10.65 12.69 -9.18
CA ALA A 152 10.75 12.63 -10.63
C ALA A 152 11.74 13.68 -11.16
N GLN A 153 11.68 14.91 -10.64
CA GLN A 153 12.64 15.96 -11.00
C GLN A 153 14.07 15.60 -10.55
N ALA A 154 14.24 15.01 -9.37
CA ALA A 154 15.54 14.61 -8.85
C ALA A 154 16.24 13.59 -9.77
N VAL A 155 15.49 12.58 -10.22
CA VAL A 155 15.99 11.57 -11.16
C VAL A 155 16.22 12.16 -12.55
N SER A 156 15.32 13.03 -13.04
CA SER A 156 15.54 13.73 -14.31
C SER A 156 16.82 14.57 -14.33
N ASN A 157 17.22 15.13 -13.18
CA ASN A 157 18.44 15.91 -13.04
C ASN A 157 19.70 15.03 -12.91
N SER A 158 19.55 13.73 -12.61
CA SER A 158 20.64 12.84 -12.20
C SER A 158 20.63 11.54 -13.01
N PRO A 159 21.16 11.53 -14.25
CA PRO A 159 21.15 10.35 -15.10
C PRO A 159 21.72 9.10 -14.42
N GLY A 160 20.97 7.99 -14.52
CA GLY A 160 21.35 6.70 -13.94
C GLY A 160 20.91 6.49 -12.49
N LYS A 161 20.24 7.46 -11.85
CA LYS A 161 19.52 7.27 -10.60
C LYS A 161 18.12 6.72 -10.89
N LEU A 162 17.59 5.92 -9.97
CA LEU A 162 16.28 5.27 -10.11
C LEU A 162 15.23 5.88 -9.15
N ARG A 163 13.96 5.72 -9.47
CA ARG A 163 12.84 6.09 -8.60
C ARG A 163 11.96 4.89 -8.30
N ILE A 164 11.68 4.69 -7.02
CA ILE A 164 10.60 3.82 -6.55
C ILE A 164 9.47 4.73 -6.03
N ALA A 165 8.23 4.48 -6.45
CA ALA A 165 7.07 5.15 -5.90
C ALA A 165 6.26 4.17 -5.04
N GLY A 166 5.77 4.63 -3.88
CA GLY A 166 4.88 3.83 -3.06
C GLY A 166 3.49 3.70 -3.70
N LEU A 167 2.76 2.63 -3.41
CA LEU A 167 1.33 2.47 -3.66
C LEU A 167 0.69 1.83 -2.44
N SER A 168 -0.35 2.44 -1.90
CA SER A 168 -0.99 1.94 -0.68
C SER A 168 -2.46 2.35 -0.59
N PRO A 169 -3.33 1.62 0.14
CA PRO A 169 -4.71 2.01 0.33
C PRO A 169 -4.85 3.14 1.38
N ILE A 170 -5.34 2.84 2.57
CA ILE A 170 -5.42 3.71 3.75
C ILE A 170 -4.19 3.49 4.63
N ASN A 171 -3.75 4.45 5.45
CA ASN A 171 -2.90 4.15 6.62
C ASN A 171 -3.56 4.68 7.90
N PHE A 172 -3.99 3.73 8.74
CA PHE A 172 -4.68 3.99 10.00
C PHE A 172 -4.00 3.19 11.11
N LYS A 173 -3.60 3.92 12.14
CA LYS A 173 -2.81 3.41 13.26
C LYS A 173 -3.46 3.85 14.56
N HIS A 174 -3.61 2.90 15.47
CA HIS A 174 -4.29 3.14 16.75
C HIS A 174 -3.67 2.40 17.96
N TYR A 175 -2.38 1.99 17.92
CA TYR A 175 -1.70 1.28 19.04
C TYR A 175 -0.48 2.03 19.60
N ALA A 176 -0.01 1.60 20.77
CA ALA A 176 1.29 1.97 21.35
C ALA A 176 1.48 3.49 21.49
N GLY A 177 0.41 4.19 21.91
CA GLY A 177 0.39 5.65 22.03
C GLY A 177 0.41 6.40 20.70
N GLN A 178 0.30 5.69 19.58
CA GLN A 178 0.25 6.24 18.23
C GLN A 178 -1.19 6.23 17.71
N ASN A 179 -1.64 7.37 17.18
CA ASN A 179 -2.99 7.57 16.69
C ASN A 179 -2.96 8.49 15.46
N TRP A 180 -3.16 7.95 14.26
CA TRP A 180 -3.21 8.77 13.05
C TRP A 180 -4.06 8.16 11.96
N TYR A 181 -4.48 9.03 11.03
CA TYR A 181 -5.26 8.69 9.87
C TYR A 181 -4.70 9.39 8.64
N ARG A 182 -4.19 8.62 7.68
CA ARG A 182 -3.85 9.10 6.33
C ARG A 182 -4.92 8.59 5.38
N ARG A 183 -5.64 9.54 4.78
CA ARG A 183 -6.88 9.34 4.02
C ARG A 183 -6.71 8.27 2.93
N GLY A 184 -7.66 7.32 2.88
CA GLY A 184 -7.68 6.22 1.91
C GLY A 184 -8.92 6.23 1.00
N GLU A 185 -9.88 7.12 1.26
CA GLU A 185 -11.16 7.23 0.55
C GLU A 185 -10.96 7.59 -0.92
N GLN A 186 -9.87 8.30 -1.27
CA GLN A 186 -9.48 8.51 -2.67
C GLN A 186 -7.95 8.45 -2.81
N ASN A 187 -7.39 7.27 -2.51
CA ASN A 187 -5.95 7.07 -2.59
C ASN A 187 -5.61 5.97 -3.59
N LEU A 188 -5.97 4.72 -3.32
CA LEU A 188 -5.55 3.57 -4.12
C LEU A 188 -5.89 3.73 -5.61
N GLU A 189 -7.15 4.09 -5.88
CA GLU A 189 -7.70 4.20 -7.24
C GLU A 189 -7.15 5.40 -8.01
N VAL A 190 -6.86 6.51 -7.32
CA VAL A 190 -6.26 7.70 -7.92
C VAL A 190 -4.78 7.45 -8.20
N ARG A 191 -4.10 6.83 -7.23
CA ARG A 191 -2.67 6.56 -7.29
C ARG A 191 -2.30 5.52 -8.33
N MET A 192 -3.11 4.47 -8.52
CA MET A 192 -2.92 3.54 -9.64
C MET A 192 -2.93 4.27 -11.00
N ALA A 193 -3.89 5.18 -11.22
CA ALA A 193 -3.94 5.97 -12.46
C ALA A 193 -2.75 6.92 -12.61
N ALA A 194 -2.38 7.60 -11.52
CA ALA A 194 -1.23 8.49 -11.50
C ALA A 194 0.07 7.75 -11.82
N LEU A 195 0.33 6.61 -11.18
CA LEU A 195 1.58 5.86 -11.33
C LEU A 195 1.72 5.18 -12.70
N LEU A 196 0.63 4.69 -13.30
CA LEU A 196 0.68 4.19 -14.69
C LEU A 196 1.01 5.31 -15.69
N LYS A 197 0.61 6.56 -15.40
CA LYS A 197 0.95 7.71 -16.24
C LYS A 197 2.38 8.20 -15.99
N ASP A 198 2.80 8.21 -14.73
CA ASP A 198 4.06 8.76 -14.25
C ASP A 198 5.27 7.84 -14.53
N GLN A 199 5.06 6.51 -14.60
CA GLN A 199 6.07 5.52 -14.98
C GLN A 199 7.40 5.64 -14.17
N PRO A 200 7.37 5.48 -12.82
CA PRO A 200 8.61 5.33 -12.05
C PRO A 200 9.42 4.09 -12.52
N ASP A 201 10.66 3.93 -12.08
CA ASP A 201 11.42 2.71 -12.44
C ASP A 201 10.85 1.47 -11.73
N MET A 202 10.24 1.64 -10.54
CA MET A 202 9.56 0.59 -9.80
C MET A 202 8.39 1.16 -8.98
N ILE A 203 7.44 0.29 -8.62
CA ILE A 203 6.37 0.59 -7.67
C ILE A 203 6.47 -0.40 -6.51
N GLU A 204 6.46 0.11 -5.28
CA GLU A 204 6.38 -0.72 -4.08
C GLU A 204 4.98 -0.65 -3.47
N ILE A 205 4.29 -1.79 -3.41
CA ILE A 205 2.99 -1.87 -2.75
C ILE A 205 3.21 -1.99 -1.25
N GLN A 206 2.78 -0.97 -0.52
CA GLN A 206 2.83 -0.90 0.93
C GLN A 206 1.43 -1.24 1.45
N THR A 207 1.20 -2.35 2.14
CA THR A 207 2.13 -3.45 2.42
C THR A 207 1.47 -4.81 2.13
N TRP A 208 2.22 -5.90 2.23
CA TRP A 208 1.62 -7.24 2.18
C TRP A 208 0.83 -7.56 3.45
N ASN A 209 1.36 -7.28 4.65
CA ASN A 209 0.83 -7.84 5.89
C ASN A 209 0.97 -6.94 7.15
N ASP A 210 1.11 -5.64 7.00
CA ASP A 210 1.15 -4.73 8.15
C ASP A 210 -0.27 -4.38 8.66
N ALA A 211 -0.86 -5.34 9.37
CA ALA A 211 -2.20 -5.21 9.96
C ALA A 211 -2.33 -4.09 11.00
N PRO A 212 -1.35 -3.90 11.91
CA PRO A 212 -1.44 -2.83 12.91
C PRO A 212 -1.53 -1.40 12.33
N GLU A 213 -1.12 -1.19 11.08
CA GLU A 213 -1.23 0.09 10.35
C GLU A 213 -2.32 0.10 9.26
N SER A 214 -3.14 -0.96 9.16
CA SER A 214 -4.33 -1.04 8.31
C SER A 214 -4.10 -0.96 6.79
N HIS A 215 -2.86 -0.82 6.33
CA HIS A 215 -2.54 -0.57 4.92
C HIS A 215 -2.15 -1.82 4.11
N TYR A 216 -2.44 -3.00 4.63
CA TYR A 216 -2.05 -4.26 4.01
C TYR A 216 -3.03 -4.68 2.90
N ILE A 217 -2.56 -5.47 1.93
CA ILE A 217 -3.37 -6.07 0.85
C ILE A 217 -3.34 -7.59 0.84
N GLY A 218 -2.48 -8.20 1.64
CA GLY A 218 -2.24 -9.64 1.71
C GLY A 218 -2.99 -10.30 2.86
N ASN A 219 -2.62 -11.54 3.13
CA ASN A 219 -3.15 -12.29 4.26
C ASN A 219 -2.44 -11.90 5.57
N ILE A 220 -3.22 -11.82 6.63
CA ILE A 220 -2.72 -11.67 7.99
C ILE A 220 -2.70 -13.02 8.69
N TRP A 221 -1.60 -13.27 9.36
CA TRP A 221 -1.46 -14.35 10.32
C TRP A 221 -1.56 -13.73 11.71
N ASP A 222 -2.35 -14.32 12.60
CA ASP A 222 -2.52 -13.81 13.97
C ASP A 222 -1.23 -14.03 14.78
N GLU A 223 -0.47 -15.09 14.47
CA GLU A 223 0.69 -15.56 15.21
C GLU A 223 1.82 -14.52 15.34
N PRO A 224 2.25 -13.82 14.27
CA PRO A 224 3.25 -12.75 14.38
C PRO A 224 2.80 -11.57 15.23
N ASN A 225 1.49 -11.41 15.46
CA ASN A 225 0.92 -10.28 16.20
C ASN A 225 0.38 -10.67 17.59
N THR A 226 0.62 -11.90 18.08
CA THR A 226 0.12 -12.33 19.40
C THR A 226 0.65 -11.48 20.56
N GLY A 227 1.80 -10.83 20.39
CA GLY A 227 2.37 -9.90 21.37
C GLY A 227 1.74 -8.50 21.35
N ASN A 228 0.87 -8.19 20.38
CA ASN A 228 0.27 -6.87 20.19
C ASN A 228 -1.26 -6.93 20.41
N THR A 229 -1.66 -7.28 21.64
CA THR A 229 -3.07 -7.39 22.05
C THR A 229 -3.85 -6.10 21.83
N GLU A 230 -3.20 -4.94 22.02
CA GLU A 230 -3.81 -3.64 21.74
C GLU A 230 -4.21 -3.59 20.26
N ALA A 231 -3.27 -3.85 19.34
CA ALA A 231 -3.54 -3.79 17.90
C ALA A 231 -4.62 -4.76 17.43
N GLN A 232 -4.66 -5.96 17.99
CA GLN A 232 -5.72 -6.92 17.68
C GLN A 232 -7.12 -6.38 17.96
N GLY A 233 -7.28 -5.37 18.84
CA GLY A 233 -8.57 -4.77 19.17
C GLY A 233 -9.28 -4.08 17.99
N TRP A 234 -8.56 -3.60 16.97
CA TRP A 234 -9.18 -2.91 15.82
C TRP A 234 -8.93 -3.56 14.46
N TYR A 235 -7.82 -4.27 14.23
CA TYR A 235 -7.60 -4.88 12.91
C TYR A 235 -8.17 -6.31 12.81
N LYS A 236 -8.39 -7.00 13.94
CA LYS A 236 -8.88 -8.38 13.90
C LYS A 236 -10.28 -8.44 13.29
N GLY A 237 -10.48 -9.36 12.36
CA GLY A 237 -11.74 -9.52 11.64
C GLY A 237 -11.89 -8.63 10.40
N PHE A 238 -10.90 -7.76 10.15
CA PHE A 238 -10.77 -7.08 8.86
C PHE A 238 -10.00 -7.97 7.90
N ASP A 239 -10.44 -7.99 6.64
CA ASP A 239 -9.80 -8.70 5.54
C ASP A 239 -9.62 -7.72 4.38
N HIS A 240 -8.36 -7.37 4.09
CA HIS A 240 -8.04 -6.43 3.02
C HIS A 240 -7.65 -7.13 1.71
N THR A 241 -7.75 -8.47 1.64
CA THR A 241 -7.45 -9.23 0.41
C THR A 241 -8.40 -8.87 -0.74
N GLY A 242 -9.52 -8.19 -0.46
CA GLY A 242 -10.39 -7.62 -1.48
C GLY A 242 -9.66 -6.70 -2.46
N TYR A 243 -8.65 -5.95 -2.02
CA TYR A 243 -7.83 -5.09 -2.90
C TYR A 243 -7.13 -5.88 -4.01
N GLN A 244 -6.81 -7.16 -3.78
CA GLN A 244 -6.14 -8.02 -4.75
C GLN A 244 -6.92 -8.17 -6.07
N GLN A 245 -8.25 -8.02 -6.02
CA GLN A 245 -9.09 -8.06 -7.22
C GLN A 245 -8.74 -6.96 -8.23
N VAL A 246 -8.27 -5.81 -7.73
CA VAL A 246 -7.90 -4.66 -8.57
C VAL A 246 -6.40 -4.62 -8.80
N ILE A 247 -5.59 -4.92 -7.77
CA ILE A 247 -4.12 -4.95 -7.85
C ILE A 247 -3.62 -5.90 -8.93
N LYS A 248 -4.26 -7.05 -9.12
CA LYS A 248 -3.86 -7.99 -10.17
C LYS A 248 -3.99 -7.40 -11.59
N ALA A 249 -5.05 -6.63 -11.85
CA ALA A 249 -5.20 -5.95 -13.12
C ALA A 249 -4.20 -4.80 -13.29
N PHE A 250 -3.91 -4.10 -12.18
CA PHE A 250 -2.92 -3.02 -12.16
C PHE A 250 -1.50 -3.55 -12.46
N ALA A 251 -1.07 -4.62 -11.80
CA ALA A 251 0.23 -5.25 -12.05
C ALA A 251 0.35 -5.73 -13.51
N LYS A 252 -0.73 -6.27 -14.08
CA LYS A 252 -0.76 -6.62 -15.50
C LYS A 252 -0.56 -5.38 -16.39
N ALA A 253 -1.30 -4.30 -16.15
CA ALA A 253 -1.19 -3.07 -16.93
C ALA A 253 0.20 -2.44 -16.79
N TRP A 254 0.78 -2.44 -15.59
CA TRP A 254 2.15 -2.01 -15.32
C TRP A 254 3.17 -2.76 -16.18
N HIS A 255 3.14 -4.09 -16.14
CA HIS A 255 4.08 -4.95 -16.88
C HIS A 255 3.95 -4.86 -18.40
N THR A 256 2.80 -4.40 -18.90
CA THR A 256 2.56 -4.19 -20.33
C THR A 256 2.66 -2.73 -20.75
N CYS A 257 3.11 -1.83 -19.86
CA CYS A 257 3.17 -0.39 -20.08
C CYS A 257 1.84 0.19 -20.60
N ASP A 258 0.73 -0.29 -20.04
CA ASP A 258 -0.63 0.08 -20.44
C ASP A 258 -1.23 1.14 -19.50
N SER A 259 -2.39 1.67 -19.85
CA SER A 259 -3.12 2.65 -19.05
C SER A 259 -4.25 2.02 -18.24
N VAL A 260 -4.76 2.77 -17.25
CA VAL A 260 -5.88 2.28 -16.41
C VAL A 260 -7.11 1.96 -17.22
N GLU A 261 -7.40 2.68 -18.31
CA GLU A 261 -8.57 2.43 -19.16
C GLU A 261 -8.59 1.02 -19.75
N ASN A 262 -7.44 0.35 -19.87
CA ASN A 262 -7.32 -1.01 -20.38
C ASN A 262 -7.26 -2.08 -19.27
N MET A 263 -7.31 -1.68 -17.99
CA MET A 263 -7.50 -2.63 -16.89
C MET A 263 -8.90 -3.24 -16.97
N VAL A 264 -8.94 -4.56 -17.16
CA VAL A 264 -10.17 -5.37 -17.29
C VAL A 264 -10.12 -6.55 -16.32
N PRO A 265 -11.25 -7.25 -16.08
CA PRO A 265 -11.27 -8.45 -15.27
C PRO A 265 -10.21 -9.48 -15.72
N THR A 266 -9.49 -10.03 -14.75
CA THR A 266 -8.38 -10.97 -14.93
C THR A 266 -8.76 -12.43 -14.69
N ASN A 267 -10.06 -12.67 -14.52
CA ASN A 267 -10.65 -13.95 -14.14
C ASN A 267 -11.69 -14.47 -15.14
N GLY A 268 -11.85 -13.80 -16.29
CA GLY A 268 -12.79 -14.18 -17.35
C GLY A 268 -14.26 -13.84 -17.09
N LYS A 269 -14.56 -13.10 -16.01
CA LYS A 269 -15.92 -12.62 -15.72
C LYS A 269 -16.20 -11.27 -16.38
N SER A 270 -17.48 -10.91 -16.46
CA SER A 270 -17.92 -9.62 -17.03
C SER A 270 -17.47 -8.45 -16.17
N VAL A 271 -17.39 -8.64 -14.85
CA VAL A 271 -16.95 -7.64 -13.88
C VAL A 271 -16.02 -8.24 -12.84
N GLN A 272 -15.13 -7.41 -12.30
CA GLN A 272 -14.25 -7.73 -11.16
C GLN A 272 -13.95 -6.42 -10.44
N GLY A 273 -13.84 -6.41 -9.12
CA GLY A 273 -13.50 -5.17 -8.44
C GLY A 273 -13.41 -5.27 -6.94
N ALA A 274 -13.32 -4.11 -6.32
CA ALA A 274 -13.36 -3.96 -4.88
C ALA A 274 -14.00 -2.63 -4.48
N PHE A 275 -14.66 -2.61 -3.33
CA PHE A 275 -15.07 -1.37 -2.67
C PHE A 275 -14.65 -1.40 -1.20
N TRP A 276 -14.53 -0.22 -0.62
CA TRP A 276 -14.09 -0.06 0.76
C TRP A 276 -14.75 1.14 1.44
N HIS A 277 -14.83 1.06 2.77
CA HIS A 277 -15.37 2.09 3.64
C HIS A 277 -14.86 1.86 5.08
N HIS A 278 -14.79 2.91 5.90
CA HIS A 278 -14.56 2.74 7.34
C HIS A 278 -15.82 2.21 8.05
N VAL A 279 -15.65 1.72 9.28
CA VAL A 279 -16.72 1.04 10.04
C VAL A 279 -17.38 1.91 11.12
N LEU A 280 -16.84 3.09 11.38
CA LEU A 280 -17.38 4.06 12.33
C LEU A 280 -17.53 5.40 11.62
N THR A 281 -18.74 5.96 11.60
CA THR A 281 -18.95 7.26 10.96
C THR A 281 -18.03 8.32 11.58
N VAL A 282 -17.61 9.31 10.79
CA VAL A 282 -16.71 10.39 11.24
C VAL A 282 -17.28 11.10 12.47
N GLY A 283 -18.60 11.29 12.51
CA GLY A 283 -19.34 11.86 13.64
C GLY A 283 -19.65 10.89 14.78
N GLY A 284 -19.33 9.59 14.65
CA GLY A 284 -19.69 8.56 15.61
C GLY A 284 -19.11 8.76 17.01
N ASP A 285 -19.83 8.26 18.02
CA ASP A 285 -19.41 8.31 19.42
C ASP A 285 -18.48 7.14 19.76
N CYS A 286 -17.23 7.47 20.05
CA CYS A 286 -16.25 6.54 20.59
C CYS A 286 -15.59 7.10 21.85
N SER A 287 -16.36 7.83 22.67
CA SER A 287 -15.88 8.46 23.91
C SER A 287 -15.41 7.47 24.98
N ALA A 288 -15.76 6.19 24.86
CA ALA A 288 -15.23 5.12 25.68
C ALA A 288 -13.76 4.77 25.36
N ASP A 289 -13.28 5.15 24.19
CA ASP A 289 -11.89 4.93 23.77
C ASP A 289 -10.97 5.95 24.45
N PRO A 290 -10.05 5.54 25.33
CA PRO A 290 -9.15 6.47 26.01
C PRO A 290 -8.16 7.17 25.06
N LYS A 291 -7.93 6.63 23.86
CA LYS A 291 -7.05 7.23 22.84
C LYS A 291 -7.79 8.25 21.98
N GLY A 292 -9.11 8.14 21.89
CA GLY A 292 -9.97 9.01 21.11
C GLY A 292 -9.72 8.93 19.60
N LYS A 293 -10.40 9.81 18.88
CA LYS A 293 -10.24 9.91 17.41
C LYS A 293 -8.82 10.37 17.07
N PRO A 294 -8.24 9.92 15.95
CA PRO A 294 -7.06 10.56 15.39
C PRO A 294 -7.23 12.08 15.30
N ASP A 295 -6.16 12.83 15.53
CA ASP A 295 -6.17 14.29 15.41
C ASP A 295 -4.92 14.77 14.64
N PRO A 296 -5.06 15.30 13.42
CA PRO A 296 -6.31 15.50 12.68
C PRO A 296 -6.92 14.18 12.17
N LEU A 297 -8.24 14.18 11.96
CA LEU A 297 -9.00 13.11 11.29
C LEU A 297 -9.55 13.60 9.94
N PRO A 298 -8.77 13.54 8.84
CA PRO A 298 -9.25 13.88 7.50
C PRO A 298 -10.04 12.73 6.85
N ALA A 299 -10.92 12.09 7.61
CA ALA A 299 -11.79 11.02 7.14
C ALA A 299 -13.08 11.57 6.55
N GLU A 300 -13.69 10.82 5.64
CA GLU A 300 -14.98 11.16 5.04
C GLU A 300 -15.95 9.98 5.10
N ASP A 301 -17.19 10.27 5.50
CA ASP A 301 -18.30 9.32 5.45
C ASP A 301 -18.65 8.99 3.98
N SER A 302 -17.92 8.05 3.40
CA SER A 302 -18.04 7.67 1.99
C SER A 302 -17.74 6.19 1.72
N VAL A 303 -18.23 5.71 0.58
CA VAL A 303 -17.87 4.41 0.01
C VAL A 303 -17.13 4.66 -1.30
N SER A 304 -15.94 4.11 -1.42
CA SER A 304 -15.12 4.20 -2.62
C SER A 304 -14.84 2.84 -3.20
N GLY A 305 -14.53 2.79 -4.49
CA GLY A 305 -14.25 1.51 -5.12
C GLY A 305 -13.84 1.60 -6.57
N VAL A 306 -13.47 0.44 -7.10
CA VAL A 306 -13.14 0.22 -8.50
C VAL A 306 -13.95 -0.96 -9.02
N VAL A 307 -14.58 -0.77 -10.18
CA VAL A 307 -15.24 -1.82 -10.97
C VAL A 307 -14.52 -1.93 -12.32
N LEU A 308 -13.89 -3.07 -12.55
CA LEU A 308 -13.34 -3.45 -13.85
C LEU A 308 -14.44 -4.10 -14.67
N VAL A 309 -14.56 -3.72 -15.93
CA VAL A 309 -15.57 -4.24 -16.87
C VAL A 309 -14.89 -4.84 -18.09
N ALA A 310 -15.29 -6.07 -18.45
CA ALA A 310 -14.73 -6.79 -19.58
C ALA A 310 -15.02 -6.08 -20.92
N LYS A 311 -14.08 -6.21 -21.87
CA LYS A 311 -14.23 -5.60 -23.20
C LYS A 311 -15.48 -6.09 -23.92
N GLY A 312 -16.16 -5.16 -24.58
CA GLY A 312 -17.43 -5.41 -25.28
C GLY A 312 -18.68 -5.48 -24.38
N SER A 313 -18.54 -5.34 -23.05
CA SER A 313 -19.70 -5.21 -22.15
C SER A 313 -20.26 -3.78 -22.19
N ALA A 314 -21.58 -3.63 -22.16
CA ALA A 314 -22.26 -2.34 -22.19
C ALA A 314 -23.55 -2.36 -21.36
N GLY A 315 -24.04 -1.19 -20.95
CA GLY A 315 -25.32 -1.06 -20.24
C GLY A 315 -25.28 -1.49 -18.77
N LEU A 316 -24.10 -1.83 -18.23
CA LEU A 316 -23.94 -2.22 -16.83
C LEU A 316 -24.06 -1.01 -15.90
N VAL A 317 -24.70 -1.20 -14.75
CA VAL A 317 -24.84 -0.18 -13.71
C VAL A 317 -24.39 -0.75 -12.37
N ALA A 318 -23.41 -0.10 -11.74
CA ALA A 318 -23.07 -0.36 -10.34
C ALA A 318 -23.97 0.47 -9.42
N VAL A 319 -24.52 -0.14 -8.38
CA VAL A 319 -25.35 0.51 -7.37
C VAL A 319 -24.74 0.23 -6.00
N VAL A 320 -24.55 1.27 -5.20
CA VAL A 320 -24.03 1.18 -3.83
C VAL A 320 -25.14 1.53 -2.86
N ASN A 321 -25.44 0.62 -1.94
CA ASN A 321 -26.41 0.83 -0.86
C ASN A 321 -25.72 0.79 0.50
N ASN A 322 -26.27 1.54 1.45
CA ASN A 322 -25.93 1.50 2.86
C ASN A 322 -27.22 1.35 3.67
N GLY A 323 -27.46 0.17 4.23
CA GLY A 323 -28.78 -0.23 4.72
C GLY A 323 -29.80 -0.19 3.58
N ASP A 324 -30.96 0.43 3.83
CA ASP A 324 -32.04 0.58 2.84
C ASP A 324 -31.86 1.82 1.93
N LYS A 325 -30.74 2.54 2.06
CA LYS A 325 -30.47 3.78 1.31
C LYS A 325 -29.51 3.52 0.15
N GLU A 326 -29.92 3.91 -1.06
CA GLU A 326 -29.02 4.07 -2.20
C GLU A 326 -28.10 5.28 -1.94
N LEU A 327 -26.79 5.03 -1.85
CA LEU A 327 -25.78 6.09 -1.75
C LEU A 327 -25.47 6.68 -3.12
N GLY A 328 -25.48 5.83 -4.16
CA GLY A 328 -25.24 6.27 -5.52
C GLY A 328 -25.22 5.11 -6.51
N LYS A 329 -25.18 5.47 -7.79
CA LYS A 329 -25.03 4.54 -8.91
C LYS A 329 -24.15 5.12 -10.00
N LEU A 330 -23.49 4.23 -10.73
CA LEU A 330 -22.59 4.57 -11.83
C LEU A 330 -22.92 3.72 -13.05
N THR A 331 -23.20 4.36 -14.19
CA THR A 331 -23.19 3.68 -15.48
C THR A 331 -21.76 3.32 -15.83
N LEU A 332 -21.47 2.03 -15.95
CA LEU A 332 -20.13 1.54 -16.17
C LEU A 332 -19.78 1.56 -17.66
N LYS A 333 -18.53 1.93 -17.95
CA LYS A 333 -17.89 1.72 -19.25
C LYS A 333 -16.99 0.50 -19.20
N GLU A 334 -16.62 -0.01 -20.36
CA GLU A 334 -15.52 -0.96 -20.50
C GLU A 334 -14.26 -0.47 -19.78
N GLY A 335 -13.51 -1.40 -19.17
CA GLY A 335 -12.26 -1.12 -18.50
C GLY A 335 -12.45 -0.65 -17.07
N TYR A 336 -11.67 0.35 -16.67
CA TYR A 336 -11.58 0.84 -15.30
C TYR A 336 -12.62 1.91 -14.97
N ASN A 337 -13.38 1.68 -13.90
CA ASN A 337 -14.35 2.61 -13.35
C ASN A 337 -14.10 2.79 -11.86
N SER A 338 -13.64 3.96 -11.44
CA SER A 338 -13.57 4.32 -10.03
C SER A 338 -14.75 5.19 -9.62
N PHE A 339 -15.12 5.15 -8.34
CA PHE A 339 -16.16 6.00 -7.76
C PHE A 339 -15.89 6.31 -6.30
N LYS A 340 -16.52 7.39 -5.82
CA LYS A 340 -16.72 7.73 -4.42
C LYS A 340 -18.14 8.24 -4.24
N PHE A 341 -18.90 7.66 -3.32
CA PHE A 341 -20.22 8.13 -2.95
C PHE A 341 -20.23 8.55 -1.48
N ASP A 342 -20.61 9.81 -1.23
CA ASP A 342 -20.64 10.41 0.10
C ASP A 342 -21.93 10.03 0.87
N ASN A 343 -22.01 10.51 2.11
CA ASN A 343 -23.14 10.32 3.03
C ASN A 343 -23.31 8.87 3.50
N LEU A 344 -22.17 8.20 3.76
CA LEU A 344 -22.16 6.94 4.50
C LEU A 344 -22.77 7.16 5.89
N GLY A 345 -23.62 6.25 6.31
CA GLY A 345 -24.28 6.24 7.62
C GLY A 345 -24.28 4.86 8.23
N ALA A 346 -25.11 4.67 9.26
CA ALA A 346 -25.25 3.38 9.91
C ALA A 346 -25.87 2.33 8.97
N GLY A 347 -25.32 1.11 8.97
CA GLY A 347 -25.86 0.00 8.19
C GLY A 347 -24.80 -0.80 7.44
N LYS A 348 -25.23 -1.91 6.83
CA LYS A 348 -24.34 -2.69 5.96
C LYS A 348 -24.17 -1.99 4.62
N VAL A 349 -22.94 -2.00 4.10
CA VAL A 349 -22.65 -1.50 2.74
C VAL A 349 -22.64 -2.67 1.76
N GLN A 350 -23.21 -2.46 0.59
CA GLN A 350 -23.15 -3.40 -0.52
C GLN A 350 -22.96 -2.68 -1.85
N LEU A 351 -22.31 -3.35 -2.77
CA LEU A 351 -22.23 -2.96 -4.18
C LEU A 351 -22.78 -4.09 -5.04
N GLU A 352 -23.68 -3.77 -5.95
CA GLU A 352 -24.22 -4.71 -6.92
C GLU A 352 -24.08 -4.13 -8.32
N VAL A 353 -23.67 -4.96 -9.28
CA VAL A 353 -23.58 -4.60 -10.69
C VAL A 353 -24.69 -5.30 -11.46
N TRP A 354 -25.47 -4.52 -12.20
CA TRP A 354 -26.68 -4.95 -12.88
C TRP A 354 -26.57 -4.81 -14.39
N ASP A 355 -26.99 -5.84 -15.11
CA ASP A 355 -27.33 -5.82 -16.53
C ASP A 355 -28.87 -5.90 -16.66
N GLY A 356 -29.51 -4.74 -16.81
CA GLY A 356 -30.95 -4.62 -16.71
C GLY A 356 -31.47 -5.12 -15.36
N SER A 357 -32.18 -6.25 -15.35
CA SER A 357 -32.71 -6.88 -14.13
C SER A 357 -31.85 -8.04 -13.60
N THR A 358 -30.69 -8.31 -14.22
CA THR A 358 -29.82 -9.42 -13.86
C THR A 358 -28.60 -8.91 -13.12
N MET A 359 -28.38 -9.36 -11.89
CA MET A 359 -27.13 -9.08 -11.17
C MET A 359 -26.00 -9.91 -11.78
N VAL A 360 -24.93 -9.24 -12.22
CA VAL A 360 -23.77 -9.87 -12.87
C VAL A 360 -22.52 -9.90 -12.00
N GLY A 361 -22.54 -9.22 -10.85
CA GLY A 361 -21.47 -9.24 -9.87
C GLY A 361 -21.76 -8.29 -8.71
N GLY A 362 -21.00 -8.38 -7.63
CA GLY A 362 -21.18 -7.53 -6.46
C GLY A 362 -20.65 -8.17 -5.19
N GLY A 363 -20.71 -7.42 -4.10
CA GLY A 363 -20.24 -7.86 -2.79
C GLY A 363 -20.98 -7.15 -1.66
N TYR A 364 -20.98 -7.80 -0.50
CA TYR A 364 -21.66 -7.35 0.70
C TYR A 364 -20.66 -7.27 1.84
N SER A 365 -20.60 -6.12 2.51
CA SER A 365 -19.78 -5.96 3.70
C SER A 365 -20.21 -6.93 4.80
N ASN A 366 -19.23 -7.58 5.43
CA ASN A 366 -19.45 -8.39 6.63
C ASN A 366 -19.54 -7.51 7.90
N GLN A 367 -18.98 -6.29 7.88
CA GLN A 367 -19.05 -5.31 8.96
C GLN A 367 -20.17 -4.30 8.72
N THR A 368 -20.91 -3.98 9.78
CA THR A 368 -21.92 -2.92 9.77
C THR A 368 -21.25 -1.61 10.15
N VAL A 369 -21.52 -0.54 9.41
CA VAL A 369 -21.08 0.81 9.80
C VAL A 369 -21.88 1.27 11.00
N GLN A 370 -21.19 1.77 12.02
CA GLN A 370 -21.76 2.16 13.31
C GLN A 370 -21.69 3.67 13.52
N THR A 371 -22.57 4.20 14.37
CA THR A 371 -22.51 5.58 14.86
C THR A 371 -22.04 5.66 16.31
N SER A 372 -21.72 4.52 16.93
CA SER A 372 -21.11 4.43 18.25
C SER A 372 -20.34 3.12 18.38
N SER A 373 -19.18 3.16 19.04
CA SER A 373 -18.28 2.02 19.25
C SER A 373 -17.42 2.27 20.48
N ASP A 374 -16.96 1.22 21.16
CA ASP A 374 -16.02 1.34 22.28
C ASP A 374 -14.62 1.78 21.83
N ILE A 375 -14.30 1.63 20.54
CA ILE A 375 -13.01 1.99 19.92
C ILE A 375 -13.26 2.92 18.75
N CYS A 376 -12.46 3.98 18.62
CA CYS A 376 -12.43 4.89 17.48
C CYS A 376 -11.77 4.24 16.25
N ASN A 377 -12.39 3.17 15.73
CA ASN A 377 -11.83 2.36 14.66
C ASN A 377 -12.24 2.86 13.27
N TYR A 378 -11.28 3.44 12.55
CA TYR A 378 -11.45 3.89 11.16
C TYR A 378 -10.75 2.99 10.14
N ASN A 379 -10.43 1.75 10.53
CA ASN A 379 -9.95 0.75 9.58
C ASN A 379 -11.01 0.47 8.51
N PHE A 380 -10.56 0.10 7.31
CA PHE A 380 -11.43 -0.11 6.16
C PHE A 380 -11.90 -1.55 6.09
N GLN A 381 -13.22 -1.70 6.03
CA GLN A 381 -13.78 -2.92 5.48
C GLN A 381 -13.58 -2.91 3.97
N VAL A 382 -12.96 -3.95 3.43
CA VAL A 382 -12.68 -4.09 2.00
C VAL A 382 -13.44 -5.29 1.48
N VAL A 383 -14.17 -5.11 0.39
CA VAL A 383 -14.97 -6.17 -0.21
C VAL A 383 -14.55 -6.33 -1.66
N GLY A 384 -13.82 -7.40 -1.94
CA GLY A 384 -13.50 -7.82 -3.29
C GLY A 384 -14.61 -8.68 -3.88
N PHE A 385 -14.94 -8.46 -5.15
CA PHE A 385 -15.91 -9.29 -5.88
C PHE A 385 -15.31 -9.74 -7.22
N PRO A 386 -15.15 -11.05 -7.45
CA PRO A 386 -14.60 -11.58 -8.70
C PRO A 386 -15.63 -11.60 -9.84
N GLY A 387 -16.89 -11.25 -9.60
CA GLY A 387 -18.00 -11.38 -10.57
C GLY A 387 -18.32 -12.82 -10.97
#